data_AF-A0A6C0GJG6-F1
#
_entry.id   AF-A0A6C0GJG6-F1
#
_cell.length_a   1.000
_cell.length_b   1.000
_cell.length_c   1.000
_cell.angle_alpha   90.00
_cell.angle_beta   90.00
_cell.angle_gamma   90.00
#
_symmetry.space_group_name_H-M   'P 1'
#
loop_
_entity.id
_entity.type
_entity.pdbx_description
1 polymer ?
#
loop_
_entity_poly.entity_id
_entity_poly.type
_entity_poly.pdbx_seq_one_letter_code
_entity_poly.pdbx_strand_id
1 'polypeptide(L)'
;MSAIKSLLVRMLNNSLITILAISLLVACGQNGSEESITLIEENQQKSQSKASLDQKKVPQELLTLAGGHINQEMPAEKDSIPEENLYGKFFDERAEFYIIQEPKNSLYRSKVKKLTLYYLDGQLSQTRYILEEDIINDLLQLYGSFGIVGHDAKNQALIQSKQVIVNTSQGRVLNKALDNYQITWQLEQQLIRYRVNKNEPKNRFNYLERIKTYKKTFSEIEQAGA
;
A
#
# COMPACT_ATOMS: atom_id res chain seq x y z
N MET A 1 -25.52 41.61 -31.49
CA MET A 1 -25.01 42.08 -30.18
C MET A 1 -26.13 42.01 -29.15
N SER A 2 -25.82 41.64 -27.91
CA SER A 2 -26.70 41.73 -26.73
C SER A 2 -27.54 40.50 -26.35
N ALA A 3 -26.97 39.30 -26.44
CA ALA A 3 -27.04 38.39 -25.31
C ALA A 3 -25.91 38.81 -24.35
N ILE A 4 -26.23 39.15 -23.08
CA ILE A 4 -25.35 39.35 -21.89
C ILE A 4 -25.95 40.38 -20.90
N LYS A 5 -26.94 41.20 -21.26
CA LYS A 5 -27.52 42.21 -20.34
C LYS A 5 -28.64 41.71 -19.38
N SER A 6 -28.99 40.44 -19.38
CA SER A 6 -30.14 39.92 -18.60
C SER A 6 -29.79 39.23 -17.27
N LEU A 7 -28.50 38.91 -17.01
CA LEU A 7 -28.11 38.16 -15.81
C LEU A 7 -27.41 38.98 -14.68
N LEU A 8 -27.27 40.30 -14.84
CA LEU A 8 -26.51 41.15 -13.92
C LEU A 8 -27.38 42.08 -13.04
N VAL A 9 -28.71 41.93 -13.07
CA VAL A 9 -29.66 42.77 -12.32
C VAL A 9 -30.17 42.11 -11.02
N ARG A 10 -29.64 40.94 -10.63
CA ARG A 10 -30.06 40.22 -9.40
C ARG A 10 -29.01 40.14 -8.29
N MET A 11 -27.90 40.87 -8.38
CA MET A 11 -26.78 40.79 -7.42
C MET A 11 -26.51 42.06 -6.60
N LEU A 12 -27.39 43.06 -6.64
CA LEU A 12 -27.20 44.31 -5.88
C LEU A 12 -28.54 44.78 -5.32
N ASN A 13 -29.04 44.15 -4.26
CA ASN A 13 -30.16 44.71 -3.52
C ASN A 13 -30.29 44.21 -2.08
N ASN A 14 -29.17 44.10 -1.34
CA ASN A 14 -29.20 43.85 0.11
C ASN A 14 -27.96 44.43 0.81
N SER A 15 -27.56 45.65 0.42
CA SER A 15 -26.59 46.44 1.16
C SER A 15 -27.06 47.88 1.18
N LEU A 16 -27.93 48.18 2.15
CA LEU A 16 -28.15 49.49 2.79
C LEU A 16 -29.46 49.38 3.54
N ILE A 17 -29.41 49.29 4.87
CA ILE A 17 -30.30 49.97 5.82
C ILE A 17 -29.71 49.70 7.21
N THR A 18 -29.06 50.74 7.75
CA THR A 18 -28.93 51.14 9.18
C THR A 18 -28.32 50.13 10.16
N ILE A 19 -27.11 50.28 10.71
CA ILE A 19 -26.56 51.39 11.53
C ILE A 19 -27.57 51.92 12.56
N LEU A 20 -27.60 51.36 13.77
CA LEU A 20 -27.68 52.08 15.04
C LEU A 20 -27.50 51.11 16.23
N ALA A 21 -26.83 51.59 17.29
CA ALA A 21 -26.66 51.00 18.63
C ALA A 21 -25.27 50.42 18.97
N ILE A 22 -24.27 51.31 19.00
CA ILE A 22 -23.16 51.23 19.94
C ILE A 22 -23.45 52.23 21.07
N SER A 23 -23.59 51.72 22.30
CA SER A 23 -23.42 52.45 23.58
C SER A 23 -23.39 51.40 24.70
N LEU A 24 -22.19 51.03 25.20
CA LEU A 24 -21.60 51.53 26.45
C LEU A 24 -22.49 51.19 27.67
N LEU A 25 -22.22 50.08 28.38
CA LEU A 25 -21.29 49.89 29.52
C LEU A 25 -21.86 50.33 30.90
N VAL A 26 -21.59 49.47 31.91
CA VAL A 26 -21.48 49.69 33.38
C VAL A 26 -22.65 49.26 34.30
N ALA A 27 -22.53 48.03 34.79
CA ALA A 27 -22.33 47.57 36.19
C ALA A 27 -23.41 47.66 37.32
N CYS A 28 -23.30 46.61 38.17
CA CYS A 28 -23.78 46.39 39.55
C CYS A 28 -25.27 46.01 39.72
N GLY A 29 -25.68 44.95 40.44
CA GLY A 29 -24.96 43.95 41.24
C GLY A 29 -25.95 43.00 41.97
N GLN A 30 -25.39 41.91 42.53
CA GLN A 30 -25.84 41.12 43.70
C GLN A 30 -27.19 40.34 43.68
N ASN A 31 -27.10 38.99 43.66
CA ASN A 31 -27.35 38.06 44.79
C ASN A 31 -28.01 36.73 44.40
N GLY A 32 -27.42 35.62 44.88
CA GLY A 32 -28.03 34.27 45.05
C GLY A 32 -28.32 33.52 43.74
N SER A 33 -28.12 32.21 43.60
CA SER A 33 -27.91 31.10 44.53
C SER A 33 -27.31 29.93 43.75
N GLU A 34 -26.70 29.01 44.48
CA GLU A 34 -26.03 27.78 44.09
C GLU A 34 -26.78 26.91 43.07
N GLU A 35 -26.07 26.34 42.09
CA GLU A 35 -26.12 24.90 41.76
C GLU A 35 -25.05 24.51 40.70
N SER A 36 -24.14 23.63 41.14
CA SER A 36 -23.42 22.57 40.43
C SER A 36 -23.16 22.67 38.91
N ILE A 37 -21.91 22.93 38.51
CA ILE A 37 -21.38 22.46 37.21
C ILE A 37 -19.98 21.88 37.43
N THR A 38 -19.90 20.55 37.40
CA THR A 38 -18.68 19.75 37.27
C THR A 38 -18.09 19.98 35.87
N LEU A 39 -16.82 20.35 35.82
CA LEU A 39 -16.03 20.48 34.59
C LEU A 39 -15.99 19.14 33.84
N ILE A 40 -16.61 19.10 32.65
CA ILE A 40 -16.41 18.02 31.67
C ILE A 40 -15.23 18.44 30.79
N GLU A 41 -14.07 17.84 31.04
CA GLU A 41 -13.00 17.74 30.04
C GLU A 41 -13.48 16.81 28.92
N GLU A 42 -13.87 17.38 27.78
CA GLU A 42 -13.93 16.65 26.52
C GLU A 42 -12.50 16.43 26.01
N ASN A 43 -11.90 15.29 26.36
CA ASN A 43 -10.73 14.79 25.65
C ASN A 43 -11.12 13.54 24.83
N GLN A 44 -11.21 13.75 23.53
CA GLN A 44 -11.58 12.76 22.53
C GLN A 44 -10.49 11.69 22.39
N GLN A 45 -10.61 10.58 23.12
CA GLN A 45 -9.81 9.40 22.87
C GLN A 45 -10.57 8.42 21.98
N LYS A 46 -10.68 8.77 20.68
CA LYS A 46 -11.10 7.84 19.63
C LYS A 46 -9.90 6.98 19.25
N SER A 47 -9.58 6.01 20.10
CA SER A 47 -8.62 4.95 19.81
C SER A 47 -9.17 4.09 18.66
N GLN A 48 -8.74 4.41 17.44
CA GLN A 48 -8.93 3.57 16.27
C GLN A 48 -8.27 2.21 16.53
N SER A 49 -9.10 1.19 16.73
CA SER A 49 -8.67 -0.20 16.64
C SER A 49 -8.05 -0.44 15.25
N LYS A 50 -6.74 -0.64 15.20
CA LYS A 50 -6.07 -1.25 14.04
C LYS A 50 -6.72 -2.61 13.82
N ALA A 51 -7.64 -2.68 12.87
CA ALA A 51 -8.15 -3.94 12.36
C ALA A 51 -6.95 -4.72 11.80
N SER A 52 -6.52 -5.74 12.54
CA SER A 52 -5.66 -6.80 12.05
C SER A 52 -6.34 -7.37 10.81
N LEU A 53 -5.77 -7.13 9.62
CA LEU A 53 -6.20 -7.79 8.38
C LEU A 53 -5.93 -9.28 8.55
N ASP A 54 -6.98 -10.03 8.88
CA ASP A 54 -6.95 -11.49 9.01
C ASP A 54 -6.43 -12.11 7.72
N GLN A 55 -5.19 -12.58 7.76
CA GLN A 55 -4.58 -13.35 6.68
C GLN A 55 -5.18 -14.75 6.70
N LYS A 56 -6.17 -15.00 5.83
CA LYS A 56 -6.71 -16.35 5.66
C LYS A 56 -5.71 -17.19 4.84
N LYS A 57 -5.11 -18.20 5.48
CA LYS A 57 -4.28 -19.20 4.79
C LYS A 57 -5.18 -20.10 3.95
N VAL A 58 -4.87 -20.24 2.66
CA VAL A 58 -5.57 -21.18 1.78
C VAL A 58 -5.03 -22.60 2.05
N PRO A 59 -5.87 -23.58 2.43
CA PRO A 59 -5.42 -24.93 2.76
C PRO A 59 -4.74 -25.66 1.59
N GLN A 60 -3.71 -26.45 1.92
CA GLN A 60 -2.86 -27.19 0.97
C GLN A 60 -3.62 -28.24 0.14
N GLU A 61 -4.73 -28.77 0.68
CA GLU A 61 -5.63 -29.71 0.00
C GLU A 61 -6.36 -29.11 -1.22
N LEU A 62 -6.40 -27.78 -1.33
CA LEU A 62 -6.94 -27.06 -2.49
C LEU A 62 -5.89 -26.79 -3.58
N LEU A 63 -4.64 -27.21 -3.39
CA LEU A 63 -3.50 -26.84 -4.23
C LEU A 63 -2.65 -28.05 -4.59
N THR A 64 -3.18 -28.88 -5.50
CA THR A 64 -2.39 -29.85 -6.27
C THR A 64 -2.23 -29.32 -7.69
N LEU A 65 -1.07 -28.74 -8.01
CA LEU A 65 -0.71 -28.30 -9.35
C LEU A 65 0.74 -28.68 -9.64
N ALA A 66 0.96 -29.36 -10.77
CA ALA A 66 2.25 -29.86 -11.22
C ALA A 66 3.16 -28.71 -11.67
N GLY A 67 4.45 -28.78 -11.33
CA GLY A 67 5.40 -27.67 -11.36
C GLY A 67 5.92 -27.23 -12.73
N GLY A 68 6.78 -26.22 -12.68
CA GLY A 68 7.65 -25.76 -13.76
C GLY A 68 8.90 -25.08 -13.20
N HIS A 69 10.07 -25.47 -13.68
CA HIS A 69 11.36 -24.84 -13.37
C HIS A 69 11.48 -23.50 -14.11
N ILE A 70 12.03 -22.48 -13.44
CA ILE A 70 12.09 -21.11 -13.96
C ILE A 70 13.53 -20.62 -13.86
N ASN A 71 14.11 -20.24 -15.00
CA ASN A 71 15.45 -19.65 -15.08
C ASN A 71 15.38 -18.19 -14.60
N GLN A 72 16.05 -17.87 -13.49
CA GLN A 72 16.19 -16.50 -12.97
C GLN A 72 17.63 -16.04 -13.22
N GLU A 73 17.82 -15.05 -14.10
CA GLU A 73 19.03 -14.22 -14.11
C GLU A 73 18.78 -13.06 -13.14
N MET A 74 19.16 -13.27 -11.87
CA MET A 74 19.31 -12.16 -10.92
C MET A 74 20.59 -11.39 -11.26
N PRO A 75 20.62 -10.05 -11.13
CA PRO A 75 21.86 -9.31 -11.26
C PRO A 75 22.87 -9.84 -10.22
N ALA A 76 23.96 -10.37 -10.74
CA ALA A 76 25.09 -10.90 -10.01
C ALA A 76 25.87 -9.75 -9.36
N GLU A 77 26.02 -9.79 -8.04
CA GLU A 77 26.93 -8.95 -7.25
C GLU A 77 26.66 -7.44 -7.27
N LYS A 78 26.74 -6.80 -6.09
CA LYS A 78 26.47 -5.37 -5.90
C LYS A 78 27.34 -4.49 -6.82
N ASP A 79 28.58 -4.91 -7.03
CA ASP A 79 29.60 -4.16 -7.80
C ASP A 79 29.31 -4.11 -9.31
N SER A 80 28.38 -4.92 -9.81
CA SER A 80 27.94 -4.86 -11.21
C SER A 80 26.85 -3.81 -11.46
N ILE A 81 26.28 -3.22 -10.40
CA ILE A 81 25.20 -2.24 -10.51
C ILE A 81 25.81 -0.86 -10.75
N PRO A 82 25.49 -0.19 -11.87
CA PRO A 82 26.03 1.13 -12.15
C PRO A 82 25.65 2.16 -11.08
N GLU A 83 26.60 3.02 -10.70
CA GLU A 83 26.42 4.04 -9.64
C GLU A 83 25.29 5.03 -9.95
N GLU A 84 24.96 5.29 -11.22
CA GLU A 84 23.84 6.15 -11.59
C GLU A 84 22.47 5.62 -11.12
N ASN A 85 22.38 4.33 -10.80
CA ASN A 85 21.18 3.73 -10.24
C ASN A 85 21.10 3.86 -8.72
N LEU A 86 22.16 4.35 -8.05
CA LEU A 86 22.15 4.57 -6.60
C LEU A 86 21.18 5.70 -6.27
N TYR A 87 20.11 5.36 -5.56
CA TYR A 87 19.15 6.34 -5.07
C TYR A 87 19.68 7.05 -3.82
N GLY A 88 20.36 6.32 -2.95
CA GLY A 88 20.97 6.90 -1.76
C GLY A 88 21.55 5.86 -0.82
N LYS A 89 22.43 6.36 0.04
CA LYS A 89 23.02 5.65 1.18
C LYS A 89 22.54 6.31 2.48
N PHE A 90 22.26 5.51 3.49
CA PHE A 90 21.66 5.94 4.75
C PHE A 90 22.33 5.21 5.92
N PHE A 91 22.23 5.80 7.13
CA PHE A 91 22.72 5.23 8.39
C PHE A 91 24.20 4.83 8.31
N ASP A 92 25.07 5.79 7.99
CA ASP A 92 26.51 5.55 7.81
C ASP A 92 26.80 4.47 6.74
N GLU A 93 26.15 4.62 5.60
CA GLU A 93 26.23 3.70 4.45
C GLU A 93 25.76 2.26 4.69
N ARG A 94 25.17 1.96 5.86
CA ARG A 94 24.66 0.63 6.19
C ARG A 94 23.38 0.24 5.47
N ALA A 95 22.66 1.21 4.89
CA ALA A 95 21.51 0.94 4.03
C ALA A 95 21.67 1.64 2.69
N GLU A 96 21.63 0.85 1.61
CA GLU A 96 21.82 1.35 0.25
C GLU A 96 20.67 0.90 -0.64
N PHE A 97 20.15 1.84 -1.43
CA PHE A 97 18.98 1.63 -2.26
C PHE A 97 19.32 1.94 -3.70
N TYR A 98 19.02 1.02 -4.61
CA TYR A 98 19.21 1.20 -6.04
C TYR A 98 17.87 1.17 -6.74
N ILE A 99 17.65 2.09 -7.68
CA ILE A 99 16.45 2.16 -8.51
C ILE A 99 16.86 2.08 -9.97
N ILE A 100 16.48 0.98 -10.62
CA ILE A 100 16.76 0.75 -12.04
C ILE A 100 15.43 0.87 -12.78
N GLN A 101 15.36 1.84 -13.70
CA GLN A 101 14.20 2.04 -14.57
C GLN A 101 14.37 1.24 -15.86
N GLU A 102 13.28 0.61 -16.32
CA GLU A 102 13.25 -0.16 -17.57
C GLU A 102 14.44 -1.14 -17.72
N PRO A 103 14.74 -1.97 -16.70
CA PRO A 103 15.83 -2.92 -16.81
C PRO A 103 15.55 -3.92 -17.95
N LYS A 104 16.62 -4.39 -18.59
CA LYS A 104 16.53 -5.31 -19.75
C LYS A 104 15.99 -6.69 -19.40
N ASN A 105 15.92 -7.04 -18.12
CA ASN A 105 15.51 -8.35 -17.67
C ASN A 105 13.99 -8.53 -17.68
N SER A 106 13.57 -9.80 -17.64
CA SER A 106 12.17 -10.19 -17.49
C SER A 106 12.04 -11.12 -16.29
N LEU A 107 10.84 -11.15 -15.70
CA LEU A 107 10.50 -12.02 -14.60
C LEU A 107 9.24 -12.81 -14.99
N TYR A 108 9.33 -14.13 -15.04
CA TYR A 108 8.27 -15.02 -15.51
C TYR A 108 7.65 -14.56 -16.85
N ARG A 109 8.52 -14.23 -17.83
CA ARG A 109 8.15 -13.70 -19.15
C ARG A 109 7.50 -12.30 -19.16
N SER A 110 7.18 -11.74 -18.00
CA SER A 110 6.79 -10.33 -17.90
C SER A 110 8.02 -9.43 -17.94
N LYS A 111 7.96 -8.37 -18.75
CA LYS A 111 8.95 -7.29 -18.67
C LYS A 111 8.90 -6.60 -17.31
N VAL A 112 10.07 -6.21 -16.83
CA VAL A 112 10.22 -5.43 -15.60
C VAL A 112 10.25 -3.94 -15.98
N LYS A 113 9.32 -3.16 -15.44
CA LYS A 113 9.26 -1.70 -15.65
C LYS A 113 10.18 -0.94 -14.70
N LYS A 114 10.30 -1.44 -13.47
CA LYS A 114 11.14 -0.86 -12.42
C LYS A 114 11.63 -1.95 -11.49
N LEU A 115 12.92 -1.90 -11.17
CA LEU A 115 13.56 -2.75 -10.17
C LEU A 115 14.09 -1.87 -9.04
N THR A 116 13.86 -2.28 -7.80
CA THR A 116 14.42 -1.62 -6.62
C THR A 116 15.12 -2.65 -5.76
N LEU A 117 16.40 -2.42 -5.49
CA LEU A 117 17.25 -3.28 -4.70
C LEU A 117 17.55 -2.61 -3.37
N TYR A 118 17.50 -3.39 -2.30
CA TYR A 118 17.71 -2.94 -0.93
C TYR A 118 18.88 -3.73 -0.35
N TYR A 119 20.00 -3.05 -0.15
CA TYR A 119 21.19 -3.61 0.50
C TYR A 119 21.25 -3.13 1.94
N LEU A 120 21.45 -4.05 2.87
CA LEU A 120 21.72 -3.78 4.28
C LEU A 120 23.08 -4.36 4.63
N ASP A 121 23.98 -3.56 5.19
CA ASP A 121 25.37 -3.94 5.49
C ASP A 121 26.06 -4.61 4.28
N GLY A 122 25.84 -4.07 3.07
CA GLY A 122 26.36 -4.62 1.82
C GLY A 122 25.66 -5.88 1.29
N GLN A 123 24.66 -6.43 1.99
CA GLN A 123 23.94 -7.65 1.59
C GLN A 123 22.56 -7.35 1.01
N LEU A 124 22.24 -7.95 -0.16
CA LEU A 124 20.92 -7.83 -0.78
C LEU A 124 19.86 -8.49 0.12
N SER A 125 18.98 -7.66 0.68
CA SER A 125 18.00 -8.09 1.69
C SER A 125 16.56 -8.02 1.19
N GLN A 126 16.27 -7.18 0.19
CA GLN A 126 14.96 -7.09 -0.43
C GLN A 126 15.09 -6.66 -1.89
N THR A 127 14.24 -7.24 -2.74
CA THR A 127 14.11 -6.89 -4.14
C THR A 127 12.65 -6.62 -4.45
N ARG A 128 12.37 -5.51 -5.15
CA ARG A 128 11.02 -5.14 -5.59
C ARG A 128 11.00 -4.91 -7.08
N TYR A 129 10.02 -5.52 -7.74
CA TYR A 129 9.77 -5.39 -9.17
C TYR A 129 8.39 -4.76 -9.39
N ILE A 130 8.32 -3.85 -10.35
CA ILE A 130 7.08 -3.45 -10.99
C ILE A 130 7.05 -4.13 -12.35
N LEU A 131 6.00 -4.90 -12.61
CA LEU A 131 5.88 -5.72 -13.80
C LEU A 131 4.88 -5.14 -14.79
N GLU A 132 5.08 -5.46 -16.06
CA GLU A 132 4.14 -5.10 -17.13
C GLU A 132 2.90 -6.01 -17.16
N GLU A 133 3.09 -7.30 -16.92
CA GLU A 133 2.07 -8.34 -17.05
C GLU A 133 1.80 -9.05 -15.71
N ASP A 134 0.65 -9.72 -15.64
CA ASP A 134 0.25 -10.47 -14.45
C ASP A 134 0.88 -11.87 -14.45
N ILE A 135 1.79 -12.11 -13.52
CA ILE A 135 2.53 -13.38 -13.38
C ILE A 135 1.92 -14.34 -12.35
N ILE A 136 0.70 -14.06 -11.86
CA ILE A 136 0.18 -14.75 -10.68
C ILE A 136 0.00 -16.25 -10.85
N ASN A 137 -0.36 -16.71 -12.05
CA ASN A 137 -0.56 -18.13 -12.29
C ASN A 137 0.77 -18.90 -12.22
N ASP A 138 1.86 -18.32 -12.73
CA ASP A 138 3.21 -18.90 -12.63
C ASP A 138 3.63 -19.01 -11.15
N LEU A 139 3.36 -17.97 -10.35
CA LEU A 139 3.67 -17.97 -8.92
C LEU A 139 2.85 -19.01 -8.14
N LEU A 140 1.57 -19.16 -8.46
CA LEU A 140 0.69 -20.16 -7.84
C LEU A 140 1.17 -21.58 -8.14
N GLN A 141 1.62 -21.83 -9.37
CA GLN A 141 2.17 -23.12 -9.78
C GLN A 141 3.52 -23.41 -9.11
N LEU A 142 4.38 -22.39 -8.97
CA LEU A 142 5.72 -22.55 -8.41
C LEU A 142 5.71 -22.75 -6.89
N TYR A 143 4.98 -21.90 -6.16
CA TYR A 143 5.09 -21.84 -4.69
C TYR A 143 3.94 -22.53 -3.96
N GLY A 144 2.85 -22.89 -4.65
CA GLY A 144 1.71 -23.56 -4.04
C GLY A 144 1.06 -22.70 -2.95
N SER A 145 0.97 -23.24 -1.72
CA SER A 145 0.20 -22.67 -0.60
C SER A 145 0.51 -21.21 -0.29
N PHE A 146 -0.54 -20.40 -0.19
CA PHE A 146 -0.43 -18.95 -0.02
C PHE A 146 -1.45 -18.36 0.95
N GLY A 147 -1.12 -17.18 1.48
CA GLY A 147 -2.07 -16.27 2.12
C GLY A 147 -2.55 -15.21 1.13
N ILE A 148 -3.83 -14.82 1.19
CA ILE A 148 -4.39 -13.75 0.35
C ILE A 148 -5.14 -12.72 1.20
N VAL A 149 -5.00 -11.45 0.83
CA VAL A 149 -5.71 -10.33 1.46
C VAL A 149 -6.32 -9.44 0.37
N GLY A 150 -7.59 -9.08 0.53
CA GLY A 150 -8.28 -8.09 -0.30
C GLY A 150 -8.12 -6.70 0.27
N HIS A 151 -7.84 -5.72 -0.59
CA HIS A 151 -7.60 -4.33 -0.18
C HIS A 151 -8.82 -3.41 -0.34
N ASP A 152 -9.97 -3.97 -0.74
CA ASP A 152 -11.28 -3.31 -0.72
C ASP A 152 -12.38 -4.30 -0.36
N ALA A 153 -13.58 -3.77 -0.10
CA ALA A 153 -14.74 -4.56 0.32
C ALA A 153 -15.12 -5.65 -0.69
N LYS A 154 -15.01 -5.37 -2.00
CA LYS A 154 -15.30 -6.33 -3.07
C LYS A 154 -14.37 -7.54 -2.99
N ASN A 155 -13.05 -7.31 -2.95
CA ASN A 155 -12.06 -8.39 -2.90
C ASN A 155 -12.12 -9.14 -1.57
N GLN A 156 -12.38 -8.45 -0.46
CA GLN A 156 -12.60 -9.08 0.85
C GLN A 156 -13.79 -10.04 0.83
N ALA A 157 -14.93 -9.62 0.26
CA ALA A 157 -16.12 -10.47 0.13
C ALA A 157 -15.84 -11.72 -0.72
N LEU A 158 -15.14 -11.59 -1.86
CA LEU A 158 -14.75 -12.71 -2.71
C LEU A 158 -13.81 -13.71 -1.99
N ILE A 159 -12.89 -13.22 -1.16
CA ILE A 159 -11.98 -14.06 -0.38
C ILE A 159 -12.73 -14.77 0.75
N GLN A 160 -13.62 -14.07 1.45
CA GLN A 160 -14.43 -14.62 2.53
C GLN A 160 -15.36 -15.73 2.04
N SER A 161 -15.99 -15.55 0.88
CA SER A 161 -16.84 -16.55 0.22
C SER A 161 -16.06 -17.74 -0.37
N LYS A 162 -14.74 -17.81 -0.14
CA LYS A 162 -13.82 -18.85 -0.64
C LYS A 162 -13.77 -18.94 -2.17
N GLN A 163 -14.17 -17.89 -2.88
CA GLN A 163 -14.11 -17.82 -4.34
C GLN A 163 -12.76 -17.27 -4.82
N VAL A 164 -11.65 -17.77 -4.25
CA VAL A 164 -10.30 -17.31 -4.59
C VAL A 164 -9.75 -18.06 -5.80
N ILE A 165 -9.92 -19.38 -5.83
CA ILE A 165 -9.53 -20.25 -6.94
C ILE A 165 -10.81 -20.74 -7.61
N VAL A 166 -10.85 -20.70 -8.94
CA VAL A 166 -11.95 -21.22 -9.76
C VAL A 166 -11.45 -22.34 -10.66
N ASN A 167 -12.28 -23.36 -10.85
CA ASN A 167 -12.00 -24.41 -11.82
C ASN A 167 -12.41 -23.93 -13.22
N THR A 168 -11.53 -24.08 -14.20
CA THR A 168 -11.78 -23.80 -15.61
C THR A 168 -11.42 -25.02 -16.45
N SER A 169 -11.74 -25.01 -17.74
CA SER A 169 -11.31 -26.07 -18.67
C SER A 169 -9.78 -26.19 -18.78
N GLN A 170 -9.04 -25.13 -18.41
CA GLN A 170 -7.58 -25.07 -18.40
C GLN A 170 -6.97 -25.41 -17.03
N GLY A 171 -7.80 -25.81 -16.06
CA GLY A 171 -7.39 -26.14 -14.69
C GLY A 171 -7.81 -25.09 -13.66
N ARG A 172 -7.15 -25.14 -12.49
CA ARG A 172 -7.40 -24.22 -11.37
C ARG A 172 -6.67 -22.91 -11.60
N VAL A 173 -7.41 -21.81 -11.61
CA VAL A 173 -6.86 -20.45 -11.81
C VAL A 173 -7.38 -19.51 -10.74
N LEU A 174 -6.67 -18.41 -10.51
CA LEU A 174 -7.16 -17.34 -9.64
C LEU A 174 -8.46 -16.75 -10.22
N ASN A 175 -9.43 -16.45 -9.36
CA ASN A 175 -10.66 -15.80 -9.75
C ASN A 175 -10.38 -14.44 -10.40
N LYS A 176 -10.72 -14.30 -11.68
CA LYS A 176 -10.49 -13.08 -12.49
C LYS A 176 -11.24 -11.85 -11.98
N ALA A 177 -12.27 -12.03 -11.15
CA ALA A 177 -13.01 -10.95 -10.50
C ALA A 177 -12.17 -10.20 -9.45
N LEU A 178 -11.10 -10.83 -8.94
CA LEU A 178 -10.12 -10.19 -8.08
C LEU A 178 -9.27 -9.19 -8.89
N ASP A 179 -9.17 -7.98 -8.37
CA ASP A 179 -8.52 -6.86 -9.04
C ASP A 179 -7.72 -5.95 -8.10
N ASN A 180 -7.88 -6.15 -6.78
CA ASN A 180 -7.24 -5.36 -5.76
C ASN A 180 -6.91 -6.23 -4.52
N TYR A 181 -5.89 -7.08 -4.67
CA TYR A 181 -5.49 -8.05 -3.67
C TYR A 181 -3.97 -8.18 -3.54
N GLN A 182 -3.52 -8.85 -2.48
CA GLN A 182 -2.14 -9.24 -2.26
C GLN A 182 -2.06 -10.72 -1.90
N ILE A 183 -1.15 -11.45 -2.54
CA ILE A 183 -0.78 -12.81 -2.19
C ILE A 183 0.57 -12.83 -1.48
N THR A 184 0.76 -13.74 -0.54
CA THR A 184 1.98 -13.87 0.25
C THR A 184 2.35 -15.34 0.44
N TRP A 185 3.62 -15.65 0.16
CA TRP A 185 4.23 -16.94 0.43
C TRP A 185 5.30 -16.78 1.50
N GLN A 186 5.26 -17.67 2.48
CA GLN A 186 6.20 -17.74 3.60
C GLN A 186 7.08 -18.96 3.36
N LEU A 187 8.25 -18.76 2.75
CA LEU A 187 9.22 -19.82 2.52
C LEU A 187 10.17 -19.91 3.73
N GLU A 188 11.13 -20.82 3.75
CA GLU A 188 11.99 -21.03 4.92
C GLU A 188 12.77 -19.77 5.30
N GLN A 189 13.52 -19.20 4.35
CA GLN A 189 14.42 -18.06 4.56
C GLN A 189 13.86 -16.72 4.02
N GLN A 190 12.82 -16.78 3.20
CA GLN A 190 12.32 -15.62 2.45
C GLN A 190 10.81 -15.45 2.55
N LEU A 191 10.38 -14.20 2.33
CA LEU A 191 9.00 -13.81 2.16
C LEU A 191 8.80 -13.29 0.74
N ILE A 192 7.82 -13.84 0.05
CA ILE A 192 7.38 -13.36 -1.25
C ILE A 192 6.03 -12.67 -1.09
N ARG A 193 5.88 -11.48 -1.67
CA ARG A 193 4.60 -10.76 -1.75
C ARG A 193 4.34 -10.36 -3.19
N TYR A 194 3.15 -10.66 -3.67
CA TYR A 194 2.68 -10.21 -4.97
C TYR A 194 1.40 -9.39 -4.80
N ARG A 195 1.40 -8.16 -5.29
CA ARG A 195 0.31 -7.20 -5.15
C ARG A 195 -0.23 -6.86 -6.53
N VAL A 196 -1.54 -7.02 -6.68
CA VAL A 196 -2.28 -6.62 -7.89
C VAL A 196 -3.23 -5.49 -7.53
N ASN A 197 -3.11 -4.36 -8.23
CA ASN A 197 -4.05 -3.24 -8.17
C ASN A 197 -4.38 -2.77 -9.60
N LYS A 198 -5.44 -3.31 -10.20
CA LYS A 198 -5.82 -2.98 -11.60
C LYS A 198 -6.23 -1.52 -11.77
N ASN A 199 -6.60 -0.84 -10.68
CA ASN A 199 -6.98 0.57 -10.66
C ASN A 199 -5.78 1.52 -10.65
N GLU A 200 -4.55 1.01 -10.50
CA GLU A 200 -3.32 1.82 -10.45
C GLU A 200 -2.34 1.39 -11.56
N PRO A 201 -2.48 1.92 -12.79
CA PRO A 201 -1.74 1.41 -13.95
C PRO A 201 -0.22 1.42 -13.80
N LYS A 202 0.33 2.40 -13.07
CA LYS A 202 1.78 2.55 -12.86
C LYS A 202 2.38 1.47 -11.95
N ASN A 203 1.61 0.98 -10.98
CA ASN A 203 2.05 0.00 -9.97
C ASN A 203 1.15 -1.24 -9.98
N ARG A 204 0.61 -1.58 -11.16
CA ARG A 204 -0.47 -2.56 -11.31
C ARG A 204 -0.08 -3.93 -10.76
N PHE A 205 1.15 -4.35 -11.04
CA PHE A 205 1.70 -5.64 -10.65
C PHE A 205 3.02 -5.39 -9.92
N ASN A 206 3.04 -5.67 -8.62
CA ASN A 206 4.20 -5.45 -7.77
C ASN A 206 4.61 -6.78 -7.12
N TYR A 207 5.82 -7.21 -7.43
CA TYR A 207 6.42 -8.42 -6.90
C TYR A 207 7.56 -8.05 -5.97
N LEU A 208 7.60 -8.65 -4.78
CA LEU A 208 8.59 -8.38 -3.77
C LEU A 208 9.10 -9.69 -3.18
N GLU A 209 10.42 -9.83 -3.16
CA GLU A 209 11.15 -10.85 -2.42
C GLU A 209 11.94 -10.16 -1.32
N ARG A 210 11.96 -10.76 -0.12
CA ARG A 210 12.84 -10.30 0.95
C ARG A 210 13.24 -11.43 1.87
N ILE A 211 14.43 -11.32 2.45
CA ILE A 211 14.82 -12.18 3.56
C ILE A 211 13.91 -11.91 4.77
N LYS A 212 13.61 -12.93 5.58
CA LYS A 212 12.70 -12.78 6.73
C LYS A 212 13.22 -11.80 7.79
N THR A 213 14.54 -11.74 7.95
CA THR A 213 15.22 -10.88 8.94
C THR A 213 15.23 -9.40 8.54
N TYR A 214 14.91 -9.05 7.29
CA TYR A 214 15.01 -7.69 6.74
C TYR A 214 14.46 -6.61 7.69
N LYS A 215 13.24 -6.80 8.22
CA LYS A 215 12.60 -5.81 9.10
C LYS A 215 13.37 -5.60 10.41
N LYS A 216 13.88 -6.69 10.99
CA LYS A 216 14.65 -6.65 12.23
C LYS A 216 15.99 -5.96 11.97
N THR A 217 16.73 -6.42 10.97
CA THR A 217 18.03 -5.86 10.58
C THR A 217 17.93 -4.37 10.22
N PHE A 218 16.93 -3.97 9.44
CA PHE A 218 16.72 -2.56 9.09
C PHE A 218 16.43 -1.70 10.33
N SER A 219 15.59 -2.19 11.25
CA SER A 219 15.29 -1.48 12.49
C SER A 219 16.51 -1.34 13.41
N GLU A 220 17.39 -2.34 13.44
CA GLU A 220 18.65 -2.30 14.21
C GLU A 220 19.63 -1.28 13.60
N ILE A 221 19.71 -1.21 12.28
CA ILE A 221 20.51 -0.19 11.56
C ILE A 221 19.98 1.22 11.84
N GLU A 222 18.66 1.41 11.73
CA GLU A 222 18.01 2.70 11.97
C GLU A 222 18.24 3.21 13.39
N GLN A 223 18.15 2.34 14.40
CA GLN A 223 18.41 2.69 15.80
C GLN A 223 19.88 2.97 16.09
N ALA A 224 20.81 2.32 15.39
CA ALA A 224 22.24 2.56 15.57
C ALA A 224 22.74 3.85 14.90
N GLY A 225 22.01 4.32 13.87
CA GLY A 225 22.35 5.53 13.12
C GLY A 225 21.56 6.79 13.50
N ALA A 226 20.66 6.71 14.49
CA ALA A 226 19.89 7.82 15.04
C ALA A 226 20.59 8.44 16.26
#